data_AF-A0A1B6LYG5-F1
#
_entry.id   AF-A0A1B6LYG5-F1
#
_cell.length_a   1.000
_cell.length_b   1.000
_cell.length_c   1.000
_cell.angle_alpha   90.00
_cell.angle_beta   90.00
_cell.angle_gamma   90.00
#
_symmetry.space_group_name_H-M   'P 1'
#
loop_
_entity.id
_entity.type
_entity.pdbx_description
1 polymer ?
#
loop_
_entity_poly.entity_id
_entity_poly.type
_entity_poly.pdbx_seq_one_letter_code
_entity_poly.pdbx_strand_id
1 'polypeptide(L)'
;NSILHASNRSISQEACRIEFHRRLKVYHAWKAKNRRRTTMDENERAPRSIMDAAASKSPRIPTKASITSNSQRYFRIPFIRPSAMTNGNADLLADNNNNRRGWWYAHFDGQYVARQMELHPDKPAILLVAGIDDMQMCELSLEETGLTRKRGAEILEHEFAREWERHGGKPYRRPSERIVSKVIT
;
A
#
# COMPACT_ATOMS: atom_id res chain seq x y z
N ASN A 1 -29.08 -22.13 -6.74
CA ASN A 1 -27.90 -22.31 -7.61
C ASN A 1 -27.10 -21.06 -7.93
N SER A 2 -27.70 -19.89 -8.12
CA SER A 2 -26.97 -18.66 -8.48
C SER A 2 -26.07 -18.09 -7.38
N ILE A 3 -26.46 -18.21 -6.11
CA ILE A 3 -25.68 -17.74 -4.95
C ILE A 3 -24.40 -18.58 -4.75
N LEU A 4 -24.47 -19.90 -4.97
CA LEU A 4 -23.31 -20.80 -4.89
C LEU A 4 -22.30 -20.51 -6.01
N HIS A 5 -22.78 -20.23 -7.24
CA HIS A 5 -21.90 -19.85 -8.35
C HIS A 5 -21.23 -18.50 -8.14
N ALA A 6 -21.94 -17.50 -7.61
CA ALA A 6 -21.36 -16.21 -7.26
C ALA A 6 -20.28 -16.34 -6.16
N SER A 7 -20.56 -17.13 -5.12
CA SER A 7 -19.64 -17.40 -4.01
C SER A 7 -18.36 -18.10 -4.49
N ASN A 8 -18.48 -19.15 -5.30
CA ASN A 8 -17.33 -19.86 -5.86
C ASN A 8 -16.48 -18.97 -6.79
N ARG A 9 -17.11 -18.09 -7.58
CA ARG A 9 -16.40 -17.13 -8.45
C ARG A 9 -15.67 -16.05 -7.66
N SER A 10 -16.20 -15.62 -6.51
CA SER A 10 -15.51 -14.69 -5.62
C SER A 10 -14.31 -15.32 -4.90
N ILE A 11 -14.42 -16.59 -4.48
CA ILE A 11 -13.32 -17.31 -3.81
C ILE A 11 -12.15 -17.52 -4.79
N SER A 12 -12.43 -17.87 -6.05
CA SER A 12 -11.39 -18.06 -7.07
C SER A 12 -10.63 -16.77 -7.39
N GLN A 13 -11.32 -15.62 -7.44
CA GLN A 13 -10.67 -14.32 -7.66
C GLN A 13 -9.78 -13.90 -6.48
N GLU A 14 -10.24 -14.11 -5.25
CA GLU A 14 -9.44 -13.82 -4.06
C GLU A 14 -8.20 -14.73 -3.99
N ALA A 15 -8.34 -16.02 -4.26
CA ALA A 15 -7.22 -16.95 -4.29
C ALA A 15 -6.17 -16.55 -5.35
N CYS A 16 -6.62 -16.10 -6.53
CA CYS A 16 -5.73 -15.59 -7.57
C CYS A 16 -4.97 -14.34 -7.10
N ARG A 17 -5.67 -13.39 -6.47
CA ARG A 17 -5.08 -12.17 -5.91
C ARG A 17 -4.04 -12.51 -4.82
N ILE A 18 -4.36 -13.42 -3.92
CA ILE A 18 -3.43 -13.88 -2.87
C ILE A 18 -2.17 -14.49 -3.48
N GLU A 19 -2.31 -15.39 -4.46
CA GLU A 19 -1.17 -16.03 -5.10
C GLU A 19 -0.31 -15.05 -5.89
N PHE A 20 -0.93 -14.07 -6.55
CA PHE A 20 -0.22 -12.98 -7.21
C PHE A 20 0.66 -12.21 -6.21
N HIS A 21 0.12 -11.76 -5.09
CA HIS A 21 0.89 -11.06 -4.06
C HIS A 21 1.96 -11.93 -3.41
N ARG A 22 1.73 -13.25 -3.29
CA ARG A 22 2.75 -14.21 -2.83
C ARG A 22 3.93 -14.24 -3.81
N ARG A 23 3.67 -14.36 -5.10
CA ARG A 23 4.71 -14.36 -6.15
C ARG A 23 5.43 -13.03 -6.25
N LEU A 24 4.69 -11.92 -6.16
CA LEU A 24 5.26 -10.56 -6.19
C LEU A 24 6.24 -10.35 -5.04
N LYS A 25 5.90 -10.77 -3.82
CA LYS A 25 6.80 -10.75 -2.65
C LYS A 25 8.09 -11.55 -2.89
N VAL A 26 7.98 -12.77 -3.42
CA VAL A 26 9.14 -13.61 -3.73
C VAL A 26 10.03 -12.96 -4.79
N TYR A 27 9.44 -12.45 -5.87
CA TYR A 27 10.15 -11.76 -6.93
C TYR A 27 10.92 -10.54 -6.39
N HIS A 28 10.29 -9.72 -5.55
CA HIS A 28 10.93 -8.56 -4.94
C HIS A 28 12.08 -8.93 -4.00
N ALA A 29 11.88 -9.94 -3.14
CA ALA A 29 12.94 -10.44 -2.26
C ALA A 29 14.12 -11.01 -3.07
N TRP A 30 13.84 -11.73 -4.15
CA TRP A 30 14.86 -12.24 -5.06
C TRP A 30 15.60 -11.10 -5.76
N LYS A 31 14.87 -10.11 -6.29
CA LYS A 31 15.44 -8.92 -6.97
C LYS A 31 16.36 -8.13 -6.04
N ALA A 32 15.96 -7.93 -4.79
CA ALA A 32 16.78 -7.26 -3.77
C ALA A 32 18.09 -8.02 -3.48
N LYS A 33 18.05 -9.36 -3.39
CA LYS A 33 19.22 -10.21 -3.13
C LYS A 33 20.18 -10.35 -4.31
N ASN A 34 19.67 -10.25 -5.54
CA ASN A 34 20.45 -10.47 -6.77
C ASN A 34 20.89 -9.17 -7.46
N ARG A 35 20.65 -8.01 -6.84
CA ARG A 35 21.10 -6.74 -7.37
C ARG A 35 22.63 -6.64 -7.26
N ARG A 36 23.32 -6.71 -8.40
CA ARG A 36 24.72 -6.25 -8.49
C ARG A 36 24.74 -4.75 -8.19
N ARG A 37 25.62 -4.33 -7.27
CA ARG A 37 25.87 -2.93 -6.85
C ARG A 37 25.69 -1.96 -8.02
N THR A 38 24.52 -1.37 -8.14
CA THR A 38 24.20 -0.27 -9.05
C THR A 38 23.45 0.73 -8.19
N THR A 39 23.89 1.98 -8.23
CA THR A 39 23.46 3.07 -7.37
C THR A 39 22.08 3.56 -7.80
N MET A 40 21.06 3.36 -6.96
CA MET A 40 19.87 4.21 -6.83
C MET A 40 18.95 3.62 -5.75
N ASP A 41 18.42 4.52 -4.95
CA ASP A 41 17.59 4.40 -3.74
C ASP A 41 16.14 3.98 -4.08
N GLU A 42 15.95 3.04 -5.02
CA GLU A 42 14.65 2.66 -5.59
C GLU A 42 13.92 1.52 -4.85
N ASN A 43 14.48 1.02 -3.75
CA ASN A 43 13.97 -0.19 -3.09
C ASN A 43 12.88 0.08 -2.03
N GLU A 44 12.68 1.34 -1.64
CA GLU A 44 11.73 1.74 -0.59
C GLU A 44 10.34 2.03 -1.17
N ARG A 45 9.62 0.97 -1.59
CA ARG A 45 8.23 1.02 -2.12
C ARG A 45 7.18 1.36 -1.06
N ALA A 46 7.61 1.40 0.20
CA ALA A 46 6.85 1.87 1.35
C ALA A 46 7.85 2.45 2.36
N PRO A 47 7.44 3.42 3.21
CA PRO A 47 8.30 3.99 4.25
C PRO A 47 8.96 2.92 5.11
N ARG A 48 10.22 3.14 5.53
CA ARG A 48 10.98 2.23 6.41
C ARG A 48 10.19 1.73 7.61
N SER A 49 9.44 2.61 8.29
CA SER A 49 8.63 2.22 9.45
C SER A 49 7.60 1.13 9.15
N ILE A 50 7.13 1.01 7.91
CA ILE A 50 6.21 -0.05 7.47
C ILE A 50 6.99 -1.34 7.21
N MET A 51 8.13 -1.24 6.51
CA MET A 51 8.99 -2.38 6.20
C MET A 51 9.57 -3.02 7.47
N ASP A 52 10.06 -2.20 8.41
CA ASP A 52 10.62 -2.65 9.69
C ASP A 52 9.55 -3.33 10.55
N ALA A 53 8.33 -2.77 10.60
CA ALA A 53 7.20 -3.36 11.32
C ALA A 53 6.75 -4.72 10.74
N ALA A 54 6.99 -4.95 9.45
CA ALA A 54 6.77 -6.25 8.82
C ALA A 54 7.91 -7.23 9.12
N ALA A 55 9.16 -6.78 9.09
CA ALA A 55 10.35 -7.60 9.35
C ALA A 55 10.45 -8.06 10.81
N SER A 56 9.95 -7.27 11.77
CA SER A 56 9.99 -7.60 13.20
C SER A 56 8.98 -8.67 13.63
N LYS A 57 8.13 -9.18 12.73
CA LYS A 57 7.13 -10.21 13.03
C LYS A 57 7.69 -11.61 12.74
N SER A 58 7.91 -12.39 13.81
CA SER A 58 8.02 -13.86 13.73
C SER A 58 6.68 -14.44 13.23
N PRO A 59 6.65 -15.51 12.40
CA PRO A 59 5.42 -16.02 11.80
C PRO A 59 4.52 -16.61 12.88
N ARG A 60 3.65 -15.77 13.46
CA ARG A 60 2.58 -16.21 14.35
C ARG A 60 1.36 -16.52 13.50
N ILE A 61 0.72 -17.63 13.87
CA ILE A 61 -0.53 -18.13 13.30
C ILE A 61 -1.54 -16.97 13.27
N PRO A 62 -2.15 -16.65 12.12
CA PRO A 62 -3.06 -15.51 12.01
C PRO A 62 -4.28 -15.75 12.89
N THR A 63 -4.45 -14.93 13.92
CA THR A 63 -5.74 -14.79 14.60
C THR A 63 -6.69 -14.20 13.56
N LYS A 64 -7.66 -15.00 13.09
CA LYS A 64 -8.67 -14.64 12.09
C LYS A 64 -9.50 -13.43 12.54
N ALA A 65 -8.95 -12.21 12.48
CA ALA A 65 -9.77 -11.05 12.22
C ALA A 65 -10.12 -11.13 10.74
N SER A 66 -11.35 -11.54 10.44
CA SER A 66 -11.88 -11.56 9.08
C SER A 66 -11.93 -10.12 8.54
N ILE A 67 -10.80 -9.60 8.06
CA ILE A 67 -10.79 -8.39 7.25
C ILE A 67 -11.61 -8.74 6.01
N THR A 68 -12.80 -8.15 5.92
CA THR A 68 -13.72 -8.41 4.82
C THR A 68 -13.01 -8.04 3.53
N SER A 69 -13.02 -8.95 2.55
CA SER A 69 -12.37 -8.83 1.24
C SER A 69 -12.81 -7.60 0.43
N ASN A 70 -13.82 -6.87 0.92
CA ASN A 70 -14.43 -5.70 0.28
C ASN A 70 -14.24 -4.38 1.06
N SER A 71 -13.46 -4.39 2.15
CA SER A 71 -13.23 -3.19 2.96
C SER A 71 -12.28 -2.21 2.27
N GLN A 72 -12.69 -0.95 2.10
CA GLN A 72 -11.82 0.12 1.58
C GLN A 72 -11.21 0.85 2.77
N ARG A 73 -9.87 0.86 2.87
CA ARG A 73 -9.16 1.49 4.00
C ARG A 73 -8.05 2.40 3.51
N TYR A 74 -7.88 3.53 4.17
CA TYR A 74 -7.04 4.61 3.69
C TYR A 74 -6.05 5.02 4.77
N PHE A 75 -4.78 5.16 4.43
CA PHE A 75 -3.73 5.49 5.37
C PHE A 75 -2.80 6.59 4.82
N ARG A 76 -2.22 7.39 5.72
CA ARG A 76 -1.12 8.31 5.43
C ARG A 76 0.00 8.16 6.46
N ILE A 77 1.24 8.20 6.00
CA ILE A 77 2.43 8.01 6.84
C ILE A 77 3.52 9.04 6.48
N PRO A 78 4.21 9.63 7.48
CA PRO A 78 5.44 10.39 7.25
C PRO A 78 6.51 9.60 6.50
N PHE A 79 7.18 10.21 5.53
CA PHE A 79 8.56 9.84 5.28
C PHE A 79 9.44 10.36 6.43
N ILE A 80 10.15 9.46 7.12
CA ILE A 80 11.11 9.82 8.17
C ILE A 80 12.45 10.08 7.48
N ARG A 81 13.03 11.27 7.66
CA ARG A 81 14.41 11.53 7.19
C ARG A 81 15.41 10.87 8.15
N PRO A 82 16.52 10.26 7.65
CA PRO A 82 17.56 9.69 8.51
C PRO A 82 18.12 10.66 9.55
N SER A 83 18.21 11.96 9.24
CA SER A 83 18.66 13.00 10.19
C SER A 83 17.74 13.20 11.41
N ALA A 84 16.49 12.71 11.38
CA ALA A 84 15.57 12.78 12.51
C ALA A 84 15.71 11.58 13.47
N MET A 85 16.40 10.50 13.05
CA MET A 85 16.63 9.32 13.89
C MET A 85 17.78 9.51 14.89
N THR A 86 18.69 10.47 14.70
CA THR A 86 19.83 10.69 15.59
C THR A 86 19.43 11.20 16.98
N ASN A 87 18.22 11.75 17.15
CA ASN A 87 17.80 12.38 18.40
C ASN A 87 16.71 11.60 19.15
N GLY A 88 16.51 10.30 18.86
CA GLY A 88 15.68 9.39 19.68
C GLY A 88 14.20 9.76 19.84
N ASN A 89 13.74 10.88 19.26
CA ASN A 89 12.45 11.47 19.54
C ASN A 89 11.84 12.09 18.27
N ALA A 90 11.49 11.21 17.33
CA ALA A 90 10.91 11.59 16.04
C ALA A 90 9.51 12.23 16.14
N ASP A 91 8.84 12.10 17.29
CA ASP A 91 7.47 12.57 17.52
C ASP A 91 7.40 14.05 17.92
N LEU A 92 8.43 14.58 18.62
CA LEU A 92 8.42 15.96 19.15
C LEU A 92 8.99 17.03 18.21
N LEU A 93 9.70 16.64 17.15
CA LEU A 93 10.17 17.57 16.10
C LEU A 93 9.21 17.67 14.91
N ALA A 94 8.10 16.91 14.94
CA ALA A 94 7.18 16.73 13.82
C ALA A 94 6.24 17.94 13.59
N ASP A 95 6.07 18.82 14.58
CA ASP A 95 5.05 19.89 14.53
C ASP A 95 5.49 21.12 13.73
N ASN A 96 6.78 21.49 13.81
CA ASN A 96 7.22 22.82 13.32
C ASN A 96 7.55 22.89 11.81
N ASN A 97 7.54 21.79 11.05
CA ASN A 97 7.89 21.85 9.62
C ASN A 97 7.12 20.86 8.74
N ASN A 98 5.80 20.86 8.89
CA ASN A 98 4.90 19.97 8.14
C ASN A 98 5.04 20.10 6.61
N ASN A 99 5.46 21.28 6.11
CA ASN A 99 5.64 21.55 4.68
C ASN A 99 6.93 20.96 4.06
N ARG A 100 7.94 20.60 4.87
CA ARG A 100 9.20 20.02 4.36
C ARG A 100 9.24 18.50 4.45
N ARG A 101 8.16 17.88 4.92
CA ARG A 101 8.07 16.45 5.11
C ARG A 101 7.30 15.83 3.94
N GLY A 102 7.87 14.78 3.37
CA GLY A 102 7.15 13.97 2.39
C GLY A 102 6.11 13.05 3.05
N TRP A 103 5.12 12.65 2.28
CA TRP A 103 4.00 11.84 2.72
C TRP A 103 3.81 10.63 1.82
N TRP A 104 3.48 9.50 2.44
CA TRP A 104 3.10 8.29 1.75
C TRP A 104 1.65 7.97 2.06
N TYR A 105 0.84 7.80 1.02
CA TYR A 105 -0.58 7.49 1.11
C TYR A 105 -0.84 6.12 0.50
N ALA A 106 -1.72 5.34 1.13
CA ALA A 106 -2.15 4.05 0.60
C ALA A 106 -3.64 3.84 0.78
N HIS A 107 -4.27 3.39 -0.30
CA HIS A 107 -5.63 2.89 -0.34
C HIS A 107 -5.57 1.36 -0.47
N PHE A 108 -6.05 0.65 0.55
CA PHE A 108 -6.20 -0.79 0.56
C PHE A 108 -7.63 -1.17 0.14
N ASP A 109 -7.72 -2.08 -0.83
CA ASP A 109 -8.95 -2.80 -1.19
C ASP A 109 -8.88 -4.20 -0.59
N GLY A 110 -9.48 -4.37 0.58
CA GLY A 110 -9.30 -5.54 1.44
C GLY A 110 -7.87 -5.57 2.00
N GLN A 111 -7.13 -6.66 1.70
CA GLN A 111 -5.81 -6.88 2.26
C GLN A 111 -4.67 -6.22 1.48
N TYR A 112 -4.91 -5.74 0.26
CA TYR A 112 -3.83 -5.33 -0.64
C TYR A 112 -4.02 -3.91 -1.15
N VAL A 113 -2.91 -3.25 -1.47
CA VAL A 113 -2.92 -1.86 -1.96
C VAL A 113 -3.53 -1.81 -3.35
N ALA A 114 -4.51 -0.94 -3.53
CA ALA A 114 -5.18 -0.67 -4.79
C ALA A 114 -4.73 0.65 -5.44
N ARG A 115 -4.39 1.66 -4.62
CA ARG A 115 -3.75 2.91 -5.05
C ARG A 115 -2.70 3.32 -4.02
N GLN A 116 -1.58 3.83 -4.49
CA GLN A 116 -0.50 4.37 -3.67
C GLN A 116 -0.10 5.74 -4.20
N MET A 117 0.17 6.68 -3.31
CA MET A 117 0.63 8.01 -3.67
C MET A 117 1.78 8.46 -2.78
N GLU A 118 2.83 8.99 -3.40
CA GLU A 118 3.99 9.51 -2.70
C GLU A 118 4.18 10.98 -3.03
N LEU A 119 4.15 11.80 -1.99
CA LEU A 119 4.38 13.23 -2.08
C LEU A 119 5.74 13.53 -1.46
N HIS A 120 6.63 14.11 -2.24
CA HIS A 120 7.91 14.64 -1.73
C HIS A 120 7.92 16.16 -1.95
N PRO A 121 8.56 16.94 -1.05
CA PRO A 121 8.57 18.40 -1.17
C PRO A 121 9.16 18.92 -2.49
N ASP A 122 10.17 18.23 -3.02
CA ASP A 122 10.96 18.68 -4.16
C ASP A 122 10.81 17.77 -5.40
N LYS A 123 9.83 16.85 -5.39
CA LYS A 123 9.58 15.95 -6.53
C LYS A 123 8.10 16.00 -6.92
N PRO A 124 7.77 15.78 -8.19
CA PRO A 124 6.38 15.60 -8.60
C PRO A 124 5.73 14.46 -7.81
N ALA A 125 4.42 14.57 -7.58
CA ALA A 125 3.64 13.52 -6.96
C ALA A 125 3.76 12.22 -7.77
N ILE A 126 3.99 11.11 -7.07
CA ILE A 126 4.04 9.78 -7.67
C ILE A 126 2.69 9.13 -7.39
N LEU A 127 1.98 8.72 -8.44
CA LEU A 127 0.67 8.07 -8.36
C LEU A 127 0.79 6.67 -8.96
N LEU A 128 0.50 5.64 -8.15
CA LEU A 128 0.64 4.24 -8.53
C LEU A 128 -0.71 3.51 -8.34
N VAL A 129 -1.07 2.68 -9.31
CA VAL A 129 -2.35 1.96 -9.35
C VAL A 129 -2.12 0.46 -9.57
N ALA A 130 -2.84 -0.35 -8.79
CA ALA A 130 -2.76 -1.81 -8.90
C ALA A 130 -3.19 -2.32 -10.30
N GLY A 131 -2.46 -3.32 -10.78
CA GLY A 131 -2.57 -3.89 -12.13
C GLY A 131 -1.76 -3.15 -13.20
N ILE A 132 -1.19 -1.98 -12.89
CA ILE A 132 -0.32 -1.21 -13.79
C ILE A 132 1.06 -1.09 -13.15
N ASP A 133 1.10 -0.61 -11.91
CA ASP A 133 2.32 -0.20 -11.21
C ASP A 133 2.74 -1.20 -10.13
N ASP A 134 2.28 -2.46 -10.20
CA ASP A 134 2.44 -3.47 -9.14
C ASP A 134 3.91 -3.67 -8.72
N MET A 135 4.85 -3.51 -9.66
CA MET A 135 6.28 -3.62 -9.39
C MET A 135 6.84 -2.47 -8.54
N GLN A 136 6.18 -1.31 -8.52
CA GLN A 136 6.61 -0.11 -7.80
C GLN A 136 5.80 0.13 -6.52
N MET A 137 4.69 -0.60 -6.34
CA MET A 137 3.82 -0.50 -5.19
C MET A 137 4.25 -1.38 -4.02
N CYS A 138 3.73 -1.05 -2.83
CA CYS A 138 3.87 -1.88 -1.64
C CYS A 138 3.21 -3.25 -1.84
N GLU A 139 4.00 -4.30 -1.67
CA GLU A 139 3.58 -5.70 -1.84
C GLU A 139 3.12 -6.37 -0.54
N LEU A 140 3.23 -5.66 0.59
CA LEU A 140 2.81 -6.14 1.89
C LEU A 140 1.30 -6.02 2.03
N SER A 141 0.70 -7.03 2.66
CA SER A 141 -0.71 -6.97 3.04
C SER A 141 -0.93 -5.98 4.17
N LEU A 142 -2.17 -5.52 4.34
CA LEU A 142 -2.56 -4.60 5.40
C LEU A 142 -2.16 -5.12 6.79
N GLU A 143 -2.34 -6.42 7.04
CA GLU A 143 -1.95 -7.05 8.30
C GLU A 143 -0.41 -7.05 8.50
N GLU A 144 0.34 -7.35 7.44
CA GLU A 144 1.82 -7.34 7.47
C GLU A 144 2.35 -5.93 7.75
N THR A 145 1.76 -4.90 7.13
CA THR A 145 2.19 -3.50 7.28
C THR A 145 2.06 -2.95 8.71
N GLY A 146 1.16 -3.50 9.52
CA GLY A 146 0.89 -3.01 10.88
C GLY A 146 0.22 -1.63 10.95
N LEU A 147 -0.20 -1.06 9.81
CA LEU A 147 -0.79 0.29 9.74
C LEU A 147 -2.03 0.45 10.61
N THR A 148 -2.83 -0.62 10.73
CA THR A 148 -4.06 -0.66 11.53
C THR A 148 -3.82 -0.46 13.03
N ARG A 149 -2.57 -0.63 13.50
CA ARG A 149 -2.18 -0.48 14.91
C ARG A 149 -1.47 0.85 15.16
N LYS A 150 -1.10 1.59 14.11
CA LYS A 150 -0.38 2.85 14.21
C LYS A 150 -1.39 3.99 14.38
N ARG A 151 -1.41 4.60 15.58
CA ARG A 151 -2.32 5.71 15.89
C ARG A 151 -2.09 6.87 14.89
N GLY A 152 -3.18 7.42 14.36
CA GLY A 152 -3.15 8.56 13.42
C GLY A 152 -2.71 8.21 11.99
N ALA A 153 -2.47 6.94 11.68
CA ALA A 153 -2.15 6.51 10.31
C ALA A 153 -3.38 6.43 9.42
N GLU A 154 -4.49 5.91 9.94
CA GLU A 154 -5.74 5.76 9.19
C GLU A 154 -6.41 7.12 8.98
N ILE A 155 -6.86 7.37 7.75
CA ILE A 155 -7.53 8.60 7.31
C ILE A 155 -8.85 8.27 6.65
N LEU A 156 -9.68 9.29 6.43
CA LEU A 156 -10.97 9.11 5.76
C LEU A 156 -10.79 9.05 4.23
N GLU A 157 -11.73 8.36 3.58
CA GLU A 157 -11.75 8.22 2.11
C GLU A 157 -11.68 9.58 1.41
N HIS A 158 -12.48 10.55 1.85
CA HIS A 158 -12.53 11.88 1.23
C HIS A 158 -11.21 12.64 1.40
N GLU A 159 -10.44 12.38 2.46
CA GLU A 159 -9.12 13.00 2.63
C GLU A 159 -8.12 12.43 1.63
N PHE A 160 -8.14 11.11 1.42
CA PHE A 160 -7.34 10.47 0.38
C PHE A 160 -7.76 10.93 -1.02
N ALA A 161 -9.07 10.89 -1.31
CA ALA A 161 -9.62 11.23 -2.62
C ALA A 161 -9.30 12.67 -3.02
N ARG A 162 -9.47 13.62 -2.08
CA ARG A 162 -9.13 15.03 -2.28
C ARG A 162 -7.67 15.23 -2.66
N GLU A 163 -6.76 14.53 -1.99
CA GLU A 163 -5.33 14.64 -2.29
C GLU A 163 -4.99 13.93 -3.60
N TRP A 164 -5.54 12.74 -3.83
CA TRP A 164 -5.36 11.95 -5.04
C TRP A 164 -5.79 12.74 -6.30
N GLU A 165 -6.98 13.34 -6.28
CA GLU A 165 -7.52 14.13 -7.39
C GLU A 165 -6.73 15.42 -7.59
N ARG A 166 -6.31 16.09 -6.51
CA ARG A 166 -5.47 17.30 -6.58
C ARG A 166 -4.19 17.08 -7.38
N HIS A 167 -3.59 15.89 -7.25
CA HIS A 167 -2.35 15.55 -7.97
C HIS A 167 -2.61 14.86 -9.32
N GLY A 168 -3.85 14.82 -9.80
CA GLY A 168 -4.21 14.28 -11.13
C GLY A 168 -4.57 12.78 -11.14
N GLY A 169 -4.79 12.18 -9.97
CA GLY A 169 -5.18 10.79 -9.84
C GLY A 169 -6.62 10.53 -10.30
N LYS A 170 -6.83 9.42 -11.02
CA LYS A 170 -8.16 9.02 -11.53
C LYS A 170 -9.00 8.32 -10.45
N PRO A 171 -10.34 8.47 -10.45
CA PRO A 171 -11.21 7.75 -9.51
C PRO A 171 -10.96 6.26 -9.52
N TYR A 172 -11.01 5.64 -8.33
CA TYR A 172 -10.83 4.21 -8.22
C TYR A 172 -11.99 3.46 -8.86
N ARG A 173 -11.65 2.50 -9.71
CA ARG A 173 -12.57 1.53 -10.28
C ARG A 173 -12.15 0.16 -9.81
N ARG A 174 -13.07 -0.55 -9.17
CA ARG A 174 -12.80 -1.90 -8.66
C ARG A 174 -12.45 -2.82 -9.83
N PRO A 175 -11.52 -3.78 -9.67
CA PRO A 175 -11.17 -4.71 -10.73
C PRO A 175 -12.40 -5.44 -11.32
N SER A 176 -13.40 -5.75 -10.50
CA SER A 176 -14.67 -6.35 -10.92
C SER A 176 -15.48 -5.46 -11.87
N GLU A 177 -15.39 -4.14 -11.73
CA GLU A 177 -16.08 -3.15 -12.58
C GLU A 177 -15.34 -2.91 -13.91
N ARG A 178 -14.02 -3.14 -13.95
CA ARG A 178 -13.20 -2.96 -15.15
C ARG A 178 -13.51 -3.98 -16.25
N ILE A 179 -14.02 -5.16 -15.89
CA ILE A 179 -14.34 -6.24 -16.83
C ILE A 179 -15.66 -5.95 -17.57
N VAL A 180 -16.64 -5.32 -16.92
CA VAL A 180 -17.97 -5.06 -17.52
C VAL A 180 -17.88 -4.04 -18.66
N SER A 181 -16.96 -3.09 -18.59
CA SER A 181 -16.79 -2.05 -19.61
C SER A 181 -16.21 -2.54 -20.95
N LYS A 182 -15.64 -3.76 -20.99
CA LYS A 182 -15.04 -4.33 -22.22
C LYS A 182 -15.96 -5.31 -22.96
N VAL A 183 -17.15 -5.59 -22.43
CA VAL A 183 -18.10 -6.56 -23.04
C VAL A 183 -19.21 -5.84 -23.82
N ILE A 184 -19.29 -4.50 -23.77
CA ILE A 184 -20.32 -3.70 -24.44
C ILE A 184 -19.70 -2.75 -25.50
N THR A 185 -18.62 -3.18 -26.17
CA THR A 185 -18.11 -2.50 -27.36
C THR A 185 -17.62 -3.55 -28.34
#